data_AF-A0A6B9P436-F1
#
_entry.id   AF-A0A6B9P436-F1
#
_cell.length_a   1.000
_cell.length_b   1.000
_cell.length_c   1.000
_cell.angle_alpha   90.00
_cell.angle_beta   90.00
_cell.angle_gamma   90.00
#
_symmetry.space_group_name_H-M   'P 1'
#
loop_
_entity.id
_entity.type
_entity.pdbx_description
1 polymer ?
#
loop_
_entity_poly.entity_id
_entity_poly.type
_entity_poly.pdbx_seq_one_letter_code
_entity_poly.pdbx_strand_id
1 'polypeptide(L)'
;MPNRLPIWIIIIISTLIVGVTGLLIYSIYQLLAKSLKEKEYDKKSITVIDRFGSILPYGLPLLEGLQNFGQQILPDYPFSLMSLYKKTLMPFVIFYVTHPELAFIIFFVLYYLFVRVKSPVPDRPFIRFNVLQSILLFLINSLLGATFRALPIEFRMSLYGLMLCNTLFWFVLSTITYSVVKSIQGKYAKIPVISQAVRIQIDNNQT
;
A
#
# COMPACT_ATOMS: atom_id res chain seq x y z
N MET A 1 27.85 -29.30 24.42
CA MET A 1 27.19 -29.09 23.10
C MET A 1 25.73 -28.78 23.37
N PRO A 2 25.16 -27.65 22.92
CA PRO A 2 23.80 -27.31 23.28
C PRO A 2 22.83 -28.30 22.64
N ASN A 3 21.95 -28.87 23.47
CA ASN A 3 21.00 -29.91 23.14
C ASN A 3 19.97 -29.36 22.14
N ARG A 4 20.18 -29.58 20.83
CA ARG A 4 19.23 -29.15 19.80
C ARG A 4 18.01 -30.06 19.86
N LEU A 5 16.83 -29.46 20.07
CA LEU A 5 15.56 -30.17 20.00
C LEU A 5 15.42 -30.84 18.61
N PRO A 6 14.83 -32.03 18.53
CA PRO A 6 14.61 -32.70 17.25
C PRO A 6 13.71 -31.85 16.35
N ILE A 7 14.04 -31.82 15.05
CA ILE A 7 13.45 -30.92 14.04
C ILE A 7 11.92 -30.99 14.02
N TRP A 8 11.35 -32.19 14.18
CA TRP A 8 9.89 -32.40 14.22
C TRP A 8 9.20 -31.66 15.37
N ILE A 9 9.84 -31.58 16.55
CA ILE A 9 9.31 -30.84 17.70
C ILE A 9 9.32 -29.34 17.43
N ILE A 10 10.38 -28.84 16.78
CA ILE A 10 10.49 -27.42 16.42
C ILE A 10 9.38 -27.03 15.42
N ILE A 11 9.11 -27.88 14.42
CA ILE A 11 8.04 -27.66 13.44
C ILE A 11 6.68 -27.61 14.14
N ILE A 12 6.39 -28.58 15.02
CA ILE A 12 5.13 -28.63 15.77
C ILE A 12 4.94 -27.35 16.60
N ILE A 13 5.96 -26.97 17.38
CA ILE A 13 5.92 -25.76 18.21
C ILE A 13 5.72 -24.51 17.36
N SER A 14 6.44 -24.39 16.23
CA SER A 14 6.30 -23.27 15.31
C SER A 14 4.88 -23.16 14.74
N THR A 15 4.30 -24.28 14.27
CA THR A 15 2.91 -24.29 13.76
C THR A 15 1.89 -23.93 14.84
N LEU A 16 2.10 -24.36 16.09
CA LEU A 16 1.21 -24.06 17.21
C LEU A 16 1.26 -22.57 17.58
N ILE A 17 2.47 -21.98 17.61
CA ILE A 17 2.67 -20.54 17.86
C ILE A 17 1.99 -19.70 16.77
N VAL A 18 2.14 -20.08 15.50
CA VAL A 18 1.48 -19.38 14.37
C VAL A 18 -0.04 -19.50 14.49
N GLY A 19 -0.58 -20.67 14.83
CA GLY A 19 -2.01 -20.86 15.06
C GLY A 19 -2.56 -20.00 16.20
N VAL A 20 -1.87 -19.97 17.35
CA VAL A 20 -2.28 -19.17 18.52
C VAL A 20 -2.20 -17.68 18.23
N THR A 21 -1.14 -17.21 17.57
CA THR A 21 -1.04 -15.79 17.19
C THR A 21 -2.14 -15.40 16.21
N GLY A 22 -2.49 -16.25 15.24
CA GLY A 22 -3.63 -16.04 14.35
C GLY A 22 -4.97 -15.93 15.09
N LEU A 23 -5.21 -16.78 16.08
CA LEU A 23 -6.42 -16.74 16.90
C LEU A 23 -6.50 -15.49 17.79
N LEU A 24 -5.37 -15.03 18.34
CA LEU A 24 -5.29 -13.78 19.10
C LEU A 24 -5.56 -12.56 18.22
N ILE A 25 -4.99 -12.53 17.02
CA ILE A 25 -5.27 -11.47 16.05
C ILE A 25 -6.76 -11.47 15.69
N TYR A 26 -7.36 -12.65 15.51
CA TYR A 26 -8.79 -12.80 15.22
C TYR A 26 -9.69 -12.33 16.37
N SER A 27 -9.35 -12.66 17.62
CA SER A 27 -10.14 -12.25 18.79
C SER A 27 -10.04 -10.74 19.04
N ILE A 28 -8.84 -10.16 18.94
CA ILE A 28 -8.61 -8.71 19.00
C ILE A 28 -9.41 -8.01 17.90
N TYR A 29 -9.37 -8.55 16.68
CA TYR A 29 -10.15 -8.06 15.55
C TYR A 29 -11.65 -8.05 15.84
N GLN A 30 -12.20 -9.13 16.43
CA GLN A 30 -13.63 -9.18 16.73
C GLN A 30 -14.02 -8.15 17.80
N LEU A 31 -13.18 -7.95 18.81
CA LEU A 31 -13.41 -6.95 19.86
C LEU A 31 -13.37 -5.53 19.32
N LEU A 32 -12.38 -5.21 18.48
CA LEU A 32 -12.29 -3.92 17.79
C LEU A 32 -13.48 -3.71 16.85
N ALA A 33 -13.84 -4.69 16.04
CA ALA A 33 -14.98 -4.60 15.13
C ALA A 33 -16.29 -4.37 15.88
N LYS A 34 -16.50 -5.05 17.01
CA LYS A 34 -17.68 -4.87 17.86
C LYS A 34 -17.74 -3.46 18.45
N SER A 35 -16.64 -2.99 19.06
CA SER A 35 -16.54 -1.65 19.65
C SER A 35 -16.75 -0.54 18.62
N LEU A 36 -16.27 -0.76 17.39
CA LEU A 36 -16.40 0.20 16.31
C LEU A 36 -17.80 0.18 15.68
N LYS A 37 -18.48 -0.97 15.63
CA LYS A 37 -19.85 -1.12 15.10
C LYS A 37 -20.92 -0.56 16.04
N GLU A 38 -20.66 -0.57 17.35
CA GLU A 38 -21.55 0.00 18.38
C GLU A 38 -21.55 1.55 18.36
N LYS A 39 -20.51 2.15 17.77
CA LYS A 39 -20.43 3.60 17.55
C LYS A 39 -21.15 3.93 16.23
N GLU A 40 -22.38 4.40 16.34
CA GLU A 40 -23.16 4.93 15.22
C GLU A 40 -22.47 6.20 14.70
N TYR A 41 -21.56 6.03 13.75
CA TYR A 41 -20.80 7.11 13.17
C TYR A 41 -21.62 7.83 12.12
N ASP A 42 -21.75 9.16 12.26
CA ASP A 42 -22.33 10.01 11.21
C ASP A 42 -21.54 9.80 9.90
N LYS A 43 -22.22 9.16 8.94
CA LYS A 43 -21.64 8.73 7.66
C LYS A 43 -21.20 9.92 6.80
N LYS A 44 -21.63 11.14 7.14
CA LYS A 44 -21.42 12.35 6.35
C LYS A 44 -20.22 13.19 6.79
N SER A 45 -19.79 13.10 8.05
CA SER A 45 -18.69 13.92 8.59
C SER A 45 -17.34 13.20 8.51
N ILE A 46 -16.40 13.82 7.79
CA ILE A 46 -15.01 13.34 7.67
C ILE A 46 -14.24 13.79 8.91
N THR A 47 -13.94 12.85 9.80
CA THR A 47 -13.19 13.12 11.03
C THR A 47 -11.69 13.25 10.76
N VAL A 48 -10.96 13.83 11.70
CA VAL A 48 -9.48 13.94 11.62
C VAL A 48 -8.84 12.55 11.52
N ILE A 49 -9.39 11.56 12.23
CA ILE A 49 -8.94 10.16 12.17
C ILE A 49 -9.13 9.59 10.76
N ASP A 50 -10.26 9.88 10.09
CA ASP A 50 -10.50 9.42 8.73
C ASP A 50 -9.50 10.04 7.73
N ARG A 51 -9.07 11.29 7.95
CA ARG A 51 -8.07 11.96 7.12
C ARG A 51 -6.70 11.30 7.22
N PHE A 52 -6.20 11.08 8.44
CA PHE A 52 -4.91 10.42 8.65
C PHE A 52 -4.94 8.94 8.28
N GLY A 53 -6.02 8.23 8.61
CA GLY A 53 -6.22 6.83 8.23
C GLY A 53 -6.26 6.62 6.72
N SER A 54 -6.73 7.61 5.96
CA SER A 54 -6.75 7.55 4.49
C SER A 54 -5.38 7.77 3.82
N ILE A 55 -4.38 8.26 4.56
CA ILE A 55 -3.02 8.48 4.03
C ILE A 55 -2.21 7.17 4.03
N LEU A 56 -2.36 6.36 5.07
CA LEU A 56 -1.58 5.13 5.27
C LEU A 56 -1.61 4.17 4.07
N PRO A 57 -2.76 3.90 3.42
CA PRO A 57 -2.81 3.00 2.27
C PRO A 57 -1.88 3.44 1.13
N TYR A 58 -1.68 4.75 0.92
CA TYR A 58 -0.82 5.27 -0.16
C TYR A 58 0.68 5.00 0.05
N GLY A 59 1.09 4.51 1.22
CA GLY A 59 2.45 4.02 1.43
C GLY A 59 2.79 2.82 0.53
N LEU A 60 1.82 1.94 0.26
CA LEU A 60 2.03 0.75 -0.57
C LEU A 60 2.42 1.11 -2.03
N PRO A 61 1.63 1.91 -2.78
CA PRO A 61 2.04 2.31 -4.13
C PRO A 61 3.29 3.19 -4.15
N LEU A 62 3.61 3.90 -3.06
CA LEU A 62 4.82 4.71 -2.95
C LEU A 62 6.06 3.83 -2.90
N LEU A 63 6.07 2.83 -2.03
CA LEU A 63 7.18 1.89 -1.90
C LEU A 63 7.40 1.09 -3.18
N GLU A 64 6.32 0.60 -3.80
CA GLU A 64 6.38 -0.09 -5.09
C GLU A 64 7.00 0.80 -6.18
N GLY A 65 6.59 2.06 -6.28
CA GLY A 65 7.15 2.98 -7.28
C GLY A 65 8.60 3.39 -6.99
N LEU A 66 8.98 3.57 -5.72
CA LEU A 66 10.37 3.85 -5.33
C LEU A 66 11.29 2.65 -5.62
N GLN A 67 10.83 1.43 -5.37
CA GLN A 67 11.56 0.22 -5.74
C GLN A 67 11.74 0.13 -7.27
N ASN A 68 10.68 0.36 -8.04
CA ASN A 68 10.69 0.13 -9.48
C ASN A 68 11.49 1.18 -10.25
N PHE A 69 11.43 2.45 -9.84
CA PHE A 69 12.01 3.56 -10.62
C PHE A 69 13.03 4.40 -9.83
N GLY A 70 12.89 4.49 -8.50
CA GLY A 70 13.67 5.41 -7.68
C GLY A 70 15.18 5.17 -7.77
N GLN A 71 15.63 3.91 -7.71
CA GLN A 71 17.06 3.60 -7.74
C GLN A 71 17.75 3.97 -9.06
N GLN A 72 17.03 3.94 -10.18
CA GLN A 72 17.60 4.22 -11.49
C GLN A 72 17.74 5.73 -11.76
N ILE A 73 16.90 6.57 -11.15
CA ILE A 73 16.78 7.99 -11.52
C ILE A 73 17.32 8.92 -10.45
N LEU A 74 17.17 8.56 -9.18
CA LEU A 74 17.66 9.37 -8.07
C LEU A 74 19.17 9.68 -8.12
N PRO A 75 20.06 8.82 -8.69
CA PRO A 75 21.48 9.17 -8.83
C PRO A 75 21.71 10.38 -9.74
N ASP A 76 20.86 10.55 -10.76
CA ASP A 76 20.99 11.60 -11.78
C ASP A 76 20.39 12.93 -11.32
N TYR A 77 19.72 12.95 -10.17
CA TYR A 77 19.04 14.13 -9.66
C TYR A 77 20.00 15.05 -8.88
N PRO A 78 19.91 16.38 -9.10
CA PRO A 78 20.71 17.35 -8.36
C PRO A 78 20.30 17.45 -6.87
N PHE A 79 21.03 18.27 -6.10
CA PHE A 79 20.72 18.61 -4.69
C PHE A 79 20.86 17.49 -3.66
N SER A 80 21.67 16.46 -3.93
CA SER A 80 21.85 15.33 -3.01
C SER A 80 20.53 14.63 -2.65
N LEU A 81 19.54 14.63 -3.55
CA LEU A 81 18.26 13.94 -3.35
C LEU A 81 18.46 12.45 -3.08
N MET A 82 19.47 11.85 -3.71
CA MET A 82 19.92 10.50 -3.39
C MET A 82 20.31 10.34 -1.90
N SER A 83 21.01 11.30 -1.31
CA SER A 83 21.38 11.26 0.12
C SER A 83 20.15 11.32 1.03
N LEU A 84 19.21 12.21 0.73
CA LEU A 84 17.94 12.30 1.46
C LEU A 84 17.15 10.99 1.37
N TYR A 85 17.02 10.44 0.17
CA TYR A 85 16.36 9.16 -0.07
C TYR A 85 17.03 8.03 0.73
N LYS A 86 18.36 7.91 0.66
CA LYS A 86 19.14 6.91 1.41
C LYS A 86 18.92 7.00 2.91
N LYS A 87 18.80 8.21 3.46
CA LYS A 87 18.61 8.42 4.90
C LYS A 87 17.17 8.16 5.37
N THR A 88 16.18 8.46 4.53
CA THR A 88 14.76 8.50 4.95
C THR A 88 13.95 7.31 4.45
N LEU A 89 13.95 7.06 3.14
CA LEU A 89 13.05 6.12 2.48
C LEU A 89 13.71 4.77 2.17
N MET A 90 15.03 4.75 1.94
CA MET A 90 15.75 3.53 1.58
C MET A 90 15.59 2.38 2.59
N PRO A 91 15.59 2.59 3.92
CA PRO A 91 15.36 1.48 4.86
C PRO A 91 14.01 0.79 4.64
N PHE A 92 12.96 1.58 4.38
CA PHE A 92 11.62 1.05 4.10
C PHE A 92 11.56 0.34 2.75
N VAL A 93 12.22 0.89 1.73
CA VAL A 93 12.30 0.27 0.40
C VAL A 93 13.08 -1.05 0.46
N ILE A 94 14.20 -1.11 1.19
CA ILE A 94 14.96 -2.35 1.37
C ILE A 94 14.10 -3.39 2.10
N PHE A 95 13.44 -3.01 3.19
CA PHE A 95 12.56 -3.91 3.92
C PHE A 95 11.44 -4.47 3.02
N TYR A 96 10.86 -3.61 2.18
CA TYR A 96 9.84 -3.98 1.20
C TYR A 96 10.37 -4.93 0.11
N VAL A 97 11.53 -4.62 -0.48
CA VAL A 97 12.18 -5.44 -1.53
C VAL A 97 12.60 -6.81 -1.00
N THR A 98 13.07 -6.87 0.25
CA THR A 98 13.53 -8.11 0.88
C THR A 98 12.40 -9.07 1.24
N HIS A 99 11.18 -8.55 1.39
CA HIS A 99 9.99 -9.33 1.75
C HIS A 99 8.84 -9.03 0.76
N PRO A 100 8.97 -9.41 -0.52
CA PRO A 100 7.98 -9.12 -1.54
C PRO A 100 6.59 -9.69 -1.20
N GLU A 101 6.52 -10.78 -0.43
CA GLU A 101 5.27 -11.35 0.09
C GLU A 101 4.50 -10.38 0.98
N LEU A 102 5.17 -9.44 1.67
CA LEU A 102 4.50 -8.45 2.50
C LEU A 102 3.65 -7.48 1.67
N ALA A 103 4.07 -7.14 0.45
CA ALA A 103 3.27 -6.32 -0.46
C ALA A 103 1.91 -6.97 -0.73
N PHE A 104 1.94 -8.27 -1.01
CA PHE A 104 0.76 -9.09 -1.25
C PHE A 104 -0.11 -9.20 0.01
N ILE A 105 0.50 -9.49 1.17
CA ILE A 105 -0.22 -9.57 2.44
C ILE A 105 -0.89 -8.22 2.77
N ILE A 106 -0.17 -7.10 2.66
CA ILE A 106 -0.70 -5.76 2.93
C ILE A 106 -1.86 -5.44 1.98
N PHE A 107 -1.77 -5.81 0.71
CA PHE A 107 -2.88 -5.67 -0.24
C PHE A 107 -4.15 -6.39 0.25
N PHE A 108 -4.04 -7.67 0.65
CA PHE A 108 -5.21 -8.42 1.14
C PHE A 108 -5.72 -7.87 2.46
N VAL A 109 -4.83 -7.46 3.37
CA VAL A 109 -5.19 -6.83 4.64
C VAL A 109 -5.99 -5.56 4.36
N LEU A 110 -5.49 -4.65 3.53
CA LEU A 110 -6.20 -3.41 3.17
C LEU A 110 -7.56 -3.69 2.52
N TYR A 111 -7.61 -4.64 1.59
CA TYR A 111 -8.85 -5.03 0.93
C TYR A 111 -9.87 -5.62 1.92
N TYR A 112 -9.44 -6.56 2.75
CA TYR A 112 -10.31 -7.25 3.70
C TYR A 112 -10.83 -6.31 4.79
N LEU A 113 -9.97 -5.44 5.32
CA LEU A 113 -10.32 -4.49 6.38
C LEU A 113 -11.20 -3.35 5.91
N PHE A 114 -11.05 -2.81 4.71
CA PHE A 114 -11.75 -1.57 4.33
C PHE A 114 -12.67 -1.67 3.11
N VAL A 115 -12.49 -2.68 2.25
CA VAL A 115 -13.21 -2.76 0.97
C VAL A 115 -14.35 -3.77 1.01
N ARG A 116 -14.18 -4.90 1.72
CA ARG A 116 -15.16 -5.98 1.78
C ARG A 116 -16.52 -5.49 2.30
N VAL A 117 -17.62 -5.95 1.69
CA VAL A 117 -19.01 -5.61 2.09
C VAL A 117 -19.29 -5.94 3.57
N LYS A 118 -18.81 -7.09 4.04
CA LYS A 118 -18.81 -7.48 5.46
C LYS A 118 -17.46 -7.17 6.11
N SER A 119 -17.01 -5.93 5.96
CA SER A 119 -15.78 -5.46 6.58
C SER A 119 -15.95 -5.39 8.11
N PRO A 120 -14.86 -5.64 8.87
CA PRO A 120 -14.81 -5.40 10.32
C PRO A 120 -14.82 -3.94 10.73
N VAL A 121 -14.29 -3.07 9.88
CA VAL A 121 -14.16 -1.65 10.16
C VAL A 121 -15.51 -1.00 9.82
N PRO A 122 -15.98 -0.02 10.60
CA PRO A 122 -17.19 0.72 10.27
C PRO A 122 -17.13 1.25 8.85
N ASP A 123 -18.27 1.23 8.17
CA ASP A 123 -18.38 1.72 6.80
C ASP A 123 -18.11 3.23 6.77
N ARG A 124 -16.87 3.59 6.42
CA ARG A 124 -16.42 4.96 6.21
C ARG A 124 -16.14 5.16 4.72
N PRO A 125 -17.07 5.76 3.95
CA PRO A 125 -16.92 5.92 2.50
C PRO A 125 -15.63 6.62 2.08
N PHE A 126 -15.18 7.59 2.89
CA PHE A 126 -13.96 8.34 2.64
C PHE A 126 -12.70 7.47 2.70
N ILE A 127 -12.56 6.64 3.74
CA ILE A 127 -11.42 5.72 3.89
C ILE A 127 -11.50 4.64 2.81
N ARG A 128 -12.68 4.06 2.60
CA ARG A 128 -12.89 3.02 1.58
C ARG A 128 -12.49 3.49 0.18
N PHE A 129 -12.84 4.72 -0.18
CA PHE A 129 -12.41 5.33 -1.45
C PHE A 129 -10.88 5.44 -1.54
N ASN A 130 -10.22 6.00 -0.52
CA ASN A 130 -8.77 6.18 -0.56
C ASN A 130 -8.01 4.85 -0.54
N VAL A 131 -8.51 3.84 0.18
CA VAL A 131 -7.95 2.49 0.18
C VAL A 131 -8.06 1.87 -1.21
N LEU A 132 -9.25 1.90 -1.83
CA LEU A 132 -9.45 1.38 -3.19
C LEU A 132 -8.57 2.12 -4.22
N GLN A 133 -8.47 3.44 -4.11
CA GLN A 133 -7.62 4.24 -4.99
C GLN A 133 -6.14 3.88 -4.82
N SER A 134 -5.67 3.70 -3.58
CA SER A 134 -4.30 3.28 -3.32
C SER A 134 -4.01 1.88 -3.86
N ILE A 135 -4.93 0.93 -3.66
CA ILE A 135 -4.83 -0.42 -4.19
C ILE A 135 -4.72 -0.39 -5.72
N LEU A 136 -5.55 0.40 -6.38
CA LEU A 136 -5.52 0.53 -7.84
C LEU A 136 -4.20 1.16 -8.32
N LEU A 137 -3.71 2.20 -7.65
CA LEU A 137 -2.40 2.79 -7.93
C LEU A 137 -1.26 1.78 -7.73
N PHE A 138 -1.33 0.94 -6.70
CA PHE A 138 -0.35 -0.11 -6.45
C PHE A 138 -0.30 -1.10 -7.61
N LEU A 139 -1.46 -1.59 -8.06
CA LEU A 139 -1.55 -2.50 -9.21
C LEU A 139 -1.01 -1.87 -10.50
N ILE A 140 -1.36 -0.61 -10.76
CA ILE A 140 -0.84 0.13 -11.93
C ILE A 140 0.68 0.27 -11.85
N ASN A 141 1.22 0.70 -10.70
CA ASN A 141 2.66 0.87 -10.52
C ASN A 141 3.42 -0.45 -10.66
N SER A 142 2.86 -1.54 -10.13
CA SER A 142 3.46 -2.87 -10.24
C SER A 142 3.46 -3.35 -11.70
N LEU A 143 2.37 -3.14 -12.43
CA LEU A 143 2.29 -3.47 -13.86
C LEU A 143 3.28 -2.64 -14.70
N LEU A 144 3.35 -1.33 -14.47
CA LEU A 144 4.29 -0.44 -15.17
C LEU A 144 5.74 -0.81 -14.85
N GLY A 145 6.07 -1.09 -13.58
CA GLY A 145 7.39 -1.52 -13.17
C GLY A 145 7.79 -2.87 -13.77
N ALA A 146 6.90 -3.86 -13.75
CA ALA A 146 7.11 -5.15 -14.37
C ALA A 146 7.32 -5.03 -15.89
N THR A 147 6.50 -4.22 -16.56
CA THR A 147 6.60 -3.96 -18.01
C THR A 147 7.94 -3.30 -18.34
N PHE A 148 8.33 -2.28 -17.58
CA PHE A 148 9.61 -1.60 -17.79
C PHE A 148 10.80 -2.55 -17.58
N ARG A 149 10.76 -3.40 -16.55
CA ARG A 149 11.79 -4.45 -16.32
C ARG A 149 11.82 -5.54 -17.39
N ALA A 150 10.71 -5.78 -18.10
CA ALA A 150 10.68 -6.73 -19.19
C ALA A 150 11.33 -6.18 -20.49
N LEU A 151 11.54 -4.86 -20.60
CA LEU A 151 12.19 -4.25 -21.75
C LEU A 151 13.68 -4.62 -21.83
N PRO A 152 14.28 -4.64 -23.04
CA PRO A 152 15.71 -4.91 -23.23
C PRO A 152 16.59 -3.95 -22.42
N ILE A 153 17.74 -4.44 -21.94
CA ILE A 153 18.62 -3.63 -21.08
C ILE A 153 19.22 -2.44 -21.84
N GLU A 154 19.47 -2.60 -23.13
CA GLU A 154 19.93 -1.57 -24.06
C GLU A 154 18.92 -0.42 -24.10
N PHE A 155 17.63 -0.74 -24.14
CA PHE A 155 16.58 0.27 -24.11
C PHE A 155 16.50 0.95 -22.74
N ARG A 156 16.49 0.20 -21.64
CA ARG A 156 16.35 0.77 -20.29
C ARG A 156 17.47 1.73 -19.91
N MET A 157 18.69 1.46 -20.37
CA MET A 157 19.87 2.30 -20.13
C MET A 157 20.05 3.40 -21.19
N SER A 158 19.24 3.39 -22.26
CA SER A 158 19.23 4.46 -23.25
C SER A 158 18.59 5.73 -22.68
N LEU A 159 18.83 6.86 -23.37
CA LEU A 159 18.21 8.14 -23.04
C LEU A 159 16.67 8.06 -23.08
N TYR A 160 16.08 7.31 -24.01
CA TYR A 160 14.63 7.10 -24.07
C TYR A 160 14.11 6.27 -22.89
N GLY A 161 14.86 5.23 -22.48
CA GLY A 161 14.54 4.43 -21.31
C GLY A 161 14.57 5.25 -20.03
N LEU A 162 15.59 6.10 -19.86
CA LEU A 162 15.72 7.01 -18.72
C LEU A 162 14.59 8.04 -18.70
N MET A 163 14.24 8.63 -19.83
CA MET A 163 13.11 9.56 -19.95
C MET A 163 11.79 8.91 -19.55
N LEU A 164 11.52 7.70 -20.07
CA LEU A 164 10.32 6.94 -19.70
C LEU A 164 10.28 6.62 -18.21
N CYS A 165 11.39 6.11 -17.67
CA CYS A 165 11.53 5.82 -16.24
C CYS A 165 11.23 7.08 -15.42
N ASN A 166 11.73 8.24 -15.85
CA ASN A 166 11.52 9.53 -15.18
C ASN A 166 10.07 9.97 -15.19
N THR A 167 9.40 9.85 -16.34
CA THR A 167 7.97 10.12 -16.44
C THR A 167 7.16 9.21 -15.52
N LEU A 168 7.49 7.91 -15.47
CA LEU A 168 6.82 6.95 -14.59
C LEU A 168 7.05 7.27 -13.11
N PHE A 169 8.27 7.64 -12.72
CA PHE A 169 8.59 8.03 -11.36
C PHE A 169 7.81 9.30 -10.94
N TRP A 170 7.74 10.31 -11.81
CA TRP A 170 6.94 11.50 -11.57
C TRP A 170 5.44 11.23 -11.52
N PHE A 171 4.94 10.29 -12.33
CA PHE A 171 3.56 9.83 -12.24
C PHE A 171 3.25 9.27 -10.84
N VAL A 172 4.11 8.39 -10.31
CA VAL A 172 3.97 7.85 -8.95
C VAL A 172 3.98 8.97 -7.91
N LEU A 173 5.03 9.81 -7.91
CA LEU A 173 5.18 10.85 -6.88
C LEU A 173 4.03 11.86 -6.92
N SER A 174 3.62 12.29 -8.10
CA SER A 174 2.57 13.30 -8.26
C SER A 174 1.20 12.77 -7.85
N THR A 175 0.84 11.55 -8.26
CA THR A 175 -0.45 10.94 -7.92
C THR A 175 -0.59 10.68 -6.42
N ILE A 176 0.48 10.21 -5.78
CA ILE A 176 0.52 9.95 -4.34
C ILE A 176 0.47 11.26 -3.56
N THR A 177 1.34 12.22 -3.90
CA THR A 177 1.37 13.53 -3.22
C THR A 177 0.02 14.24 -3.34
N TYR A 178 -0.57 14.25 -4.54
CA TYR A 178 -1.92 14.80 -4.75
C TYR A 178 -2.98 14.12 -3.88
N SER A 179 -2.94 12.79 -3.79
CA SER A 179 -3.90 12.02 -2.99
C SER A 179 -3.74 12.25 -1.49
N VAL A 180 -2.51 12.36 -1.00
CA VAL A 180 -2.19 12.68 0.40
C VAL A 180 -2.67 14.09 0.75
N VAL A 181 -2.36 15.09 -0.06
CA VAL A 181 -2.80 16.48 0.15
C VAL A 181 -4.33 16.55 0.19
N LYS A 182 -5.02 15.86 -0.73
CA LYS A 182 -6.49 15.81 -0.73
C LYS A 182 -7.05 15.08 0.49
N SER A 183 -6.41 14.01 0.94
CA SER A 183 -6.77 13.30 2.17
C SER A 183 -6.68 14.19 3.41
N ILE A 184 -5.61 14.97 3.53
CA ILE A 184 -5.43 15.96 4.62
C ILE A 184 -6.51 17.05 4.57
N GLN A 185 -6.89 17.50 3.37
CA GLN A 185 -7.99 18.45 3.16
C GLN A 185 -9.38 17.85 3.44
N GLY A 186 -9.50 16.54 3.66
CA GLY A 186 -10.78 15.85 3.77
C GLY A 186 -11.56 15.84 2.45
N LYS A 187 -10.87 15.85 1.31
CA LYS A 187 -11.46 15.84 -0.04
C LYS A 187 -11.08 14.58 -0.79
N TYR A 188 -11.99 14.09 -1.63
CA TYR A 188 -11.70 12.98 -2.53
C TYR A 188 -10.71 13.43 -3.61
N ALA A 189 -9.60 12.71 -3.75
CA ALA A 189 -8.69 12.88 -4.87
C ALA A 189 -9.40 12.54 -6.18
N LYS A 190 -9.21 13.36 -7.22
CA LYS A 190 -9.79 13.16 -8.56
C LYS A 190 -8.67 12.92 -9.57
N ILE A 191 -8.17 11.69 -9.59
CA ILE A 191 -7.24 11.23 -10.62
C ILE A 191 -8.07 10.72 -11.80
N PRO A 192 -7.87 11.25 -13.03
CA PRO A 192 -8.58 10.79 -14.21
C PRO A 192 -8.47 9.27 -14.38
N VAL A 193 -9.55 8.62 -14.84
CA VAL A 193 -9.69 7.16 -15.01
C VAL A 193 -9.65 6.37 -13.69
N ILE A 194 -8.63 6.57 -12.84
CA ILE A 194 -8.42 5.84 -11.59
C ILE A 194 -9.55 6.13 -10.59
N SER A 195 -9.81 7.40 -10.29
CA SER A 195 -10.85 7.76 -9.32
C SER A 195 -12.25 7.48 -9.84
N GLN A 196 -12.45 7.38 -11.16
CA GLN A 196 -13.71 6.97 -11.77
C GLN A 196 -13.92 5.46 -11.61
N ALA A 197 -12.90 4.64 -11.89
CA ALA A 197 -12.94 3.20 -11.69
C ALA A 197 -13.23 2.84 -10.22
N VAL A 198 -12.63 3.57 -9.27
CA VAL A 198 -12.92 3.39 -7.83
C VAL A 198 -14.38 3.70 -7.50
N ARG A 199 -14.97 4.77 -8.07
CA ARG A 199 -16.38 5.10 -7.84
C ARG A 199 -17.30 4.00 -8.34
N ILE A 200 -17.10 3.55 -9.58
CA ILE A 200 -17.85 2.44 -10.18
C ILE A 200 -17.76 1.20 -9.29
N GLN A 201 -16.57 0.88 -8.77
CA GLN A 201 -16.38 -0.26 -7.87
C GLN A 201 -17.15 -0.09 -6.56
N ILE A 202 -17.21 1.11 -5.99
CA ILE A 202 -17.97 1.34 -4.76
C ILE A 202 -19.47 1.22 -5.02
N ASP A 203 -19.95 1.82 -6.10
CA ASP A 203 -21.37 1.85 -6.48
C ASP A 203 -21.90 0.43 -6.76
N ASN A 204 -21.14 -0.39 -7.50
CA ASN A 204 -21.49 -1.79 -7.78
C ASN A 204 -21.56 -2.69 -6.53
N ASN A 205 -20.91 -2.30 -5.43
CA ASN A 205 -20.94 -3.07 -4.18
C ASN A 205 -22.10 -2.65 -3.25
N GLN A 206 -22.92 -1.67 -3.65
CA GLN A 206 -24.08 -1.18 -2.88
C GLN A 206 -25.43 -1.68 -3.43
N THR A 207 -25.43 -2.26 -4.64
CA THR A 207 -26.57 -2.99 -5.24
C THR A 207 -26.54 -4.45 -4.84
#